data_AF-A0A8H9ZD40-F1
#
_entry.id   AF-A0A8H9ZD40-F1
#
_cell.length_a   1.000
_cell.length_b   1.000
_cell.length_c   1.000
_cell.angle_alpha   90.00
_cell.angle_beta   90.00
_cell.angle_gamma   90.00
#
_symmetry.space_group_name_H-M   'P 1'
#
loop_
_entity.id
_entity.type
_entity.pdbx_description
1 polymer ?
#
loop_
_entity_poly.entity_id
_entity_poly.type
_entity_poly.pdbx_seq_one_letter_code
_entity_poly.pdbx_strand_id
1 'polypeptide(L)'
;MATPRWKTWGKRLLTVLFLVLIPVLLFTLARNLDWSEVRQSLLAYRPSTLALGLLLALCSYLVFASYDLLARAYTGHRLPARQVLPVAFVCYAFNLNFTTWVGGVALRYRLYGRLGLDTPTITRILTLGLLTNWMGYLLLAGTVFALGLVKLP
;
A
#
# COMPACT_ATOMS: atom_id res chain seq x y z
N MET A 1 -2.58 -34.31 -1.18
CA MET A 1 -1.70 -33.98 -0.04
C MET A 1 -2.54 -33.29 1.03
N ALA A 2 -2.96 -34.01 2.07
CA ALA A 2 -3.83 -33.48 3.13
C ALA A 2 -3.00 -32.68 4.15
N THR A 3 -3.28 -31.39 4.29
CA THR A 3 -2.60 -30.55 5.30
C THR A 3 -3.04 -30.96 6.71
N PRO A 4 -2.12 -31.09 7.68
CA PRO A 4 -2.45 -31.57 9.02
C PRO A 4 -3.38 -30.58 9.74
N ARG A 5 -4.50 -31.10 10.27
CA ARG A 5 -5.60 -30.30 10.88
C ARG A 5 -5.12 -29.35 11.98
N TRP A 6 -4.04 -29.67 12.69
CA TRP A 6 -3.42 -28.79 13.70
C TRP A 6 -2.92 -27.45 13.11
N LYS A 7 -2.32 -27.45 11.90
CA LYS A 7 -1.85 -26.22 11.24
C LYS A 7 -3.02 -25.31 10.85
N THR A 8 -4.16 -25.89 10.45
CA THR A 8 -5.36 -25.10 10.11
C THR A 8 -6.04 -24.50 11.35
N TRP A 9 -6.09 -25.23 12.47
CA TRP A 9 -6.64 -24.72 13.73
C TRP A 9 -5.72 -23.68 14.38
N GLY A 10 -4.40 -23.89 14.40
CA GLY A 10 -3.43 -22.90 14.87
C GLY A 10 -3.46 -21.60 14.06
N LYS A 11 -3.56 -21.69 12.72
CA LYS A 11 -3.74 -20.50 11.86
C LYS A 11 -5.05 -19.76 12.17
N ARG A 12 -6.17 -20.48 12.33
CA ARG A 12 -7.46 -19.86 12.68
C ARG A 12 -7.41 -19.18 14.04
N LEU A 13 -6.84 -19.82 15.05
CA LEU A 13 -6.68 -19.24 16.39
C LEU A 13 -5.84 -17.96 16.33
N LEU A 14 -4.73 -17.99 15.58
CA LEU A 14 -3.87 -16.82 15.38
C LEU A 14 -4.61 -15.69 14.66
N THR A 15 -5.39 -16.01 13.61
CA THR A 15 -6.20 -15.00 12.89
C THR A 15 -7.25 -14.38 13.80
N VAL A 16 -7.98 -15.17 14.59
CA VAL A 16 -8.98 -14.67 15.54
C VAL A 16 -8.31 -13.85 16.64
N LEU A 17 -7.16 -14.29 17.15
CA LEU A 17 -6.38 -13.54 18.14
C LEU A 17 -5.99 -12.18 17.58
N PHE A 18 -5.42 -12.10 16.38
CA PHE A 18 -5.08 -10.82 15.74
C PHE A 18 -6.32 -9.95 15.48
N LEU A 19 -7.42 -10.56 15.04
CA LEU A 19 -8.68 -9.88 14.76
C LEU A 19 -9.28 -9.24 16.02
N VAL A 20 -9.08 -9.83 17.19
CA VAL A 20 -9.56 -9.30 18.48
C VAL A 20 -8.53 -8.36 19.11
N LEU A 21 -7.24 -8.70 19.03
CA LEU A 21 -6.15 -7.96 19.64
C LEU A 21 -6.01 -6.56 19.04
N ILE A 22 -6.06 -6.43 17.69
CA ILE A 22 -5.89 -5.13 17.03
C ILE A 22 -6.98 -4.13 17.47
N PRO A 23 -8.29 -4.45 17.39
CA PRO A 23 -9.34 -3.54 17.86
C PRO A 23 -9.24 -3.23 19.35
N VAL A 24 -8.92 -4.21 20.20
CA VAL A 24 -8.79 -3.99 21.65
C VAL A 24 -7.62 -3.05 21.94
N LEU A 25 -6.49 -3.22 21.26
CA LEU A 25 -5.33 -2.33 21.41
C LEU A 25 -5.67 -0.91 20.94
N LEU A 26 -6.30 -0.78 19.77
CA LEU A 26 -6.75 0.51 19.23
C LEU A 26 -7.77 1.18 20.16
N PHE A 27 -8.70 0.42 20.72
CA PHE A 27 -9.71 0.93 21.65
C PHE A 27 -9.08 1.39 22.97
N THR A 28 -8.12 0.64 23.50
CA THR A 28 -7.41 1.00 24.74
C THR A 28 -6.60 2.27 24.55
N LEU A 29 -5.94 2.41 23.40
CA LEU A 29 -5.20 3.62 23.04
C LEU A 29 -6.13 4.82 22.82
N ALA A 30 -7.24 4.62 22.10
CA ALA A 30 -8.25 5.64 21.83
C ALA A 30 -8.99 6.10 23.10
N ARG A 31 -9.17 5.21 24.08
CA ARG A 31 -9.78 5.56 25.37
C ARG A 31 -8.84 6.39 26.26
N ASN A 32 -7.53 6.17 26.15
CA ASN A 32 -6.52 6.93 26.89
C ASN A 32 -6.12 8.24 26.18
N LEU A 33 -6.65 8.50 24.98
CA LEU A 33 -6.45 9.74 24.25
C LEU A 33 -7.45 10.79 24.75
N ASP A 34 -6.92 11.93 25.19
CA ASP A 34 -7.75 13.08 25.53
C ASP A 34 -8.27 13.73 24.24
N TRP A 35 -9.54 13.47 23.92
CA TRP A 35 -10.17 13.93 22.68
C TRP A 35 -10.17 15.46 22.53
N SER A 36 -10.10 16.16 23.66
CA SER A 36 -9.94 17.61 23.73
C SER A 36 -8.61 18.06 23.11
N GLU A 37 -7.51 17.40 23.48
CA GLU A 37 -6.14 17.65 23.02
C GLU A 37 -5.95 17.26 21.55
N VAL A 38 -6.59 16.17 21.10
CA VAL A 38 -6.62 15.76 19.69
C VAL A 38 -7.27 16.83 18.82
N ARG A 39 -8.43 17.36 19.24
CA ARG A 39 -9.13 18.42 18.51
C ARG A 39 -8.33 19.71 18.47
N GLN A 40 -7.68 20.06 19.59
CA GLN A 40 -6.88 21.27 19.67
C GLN A 40 -5.62 21.17 18.81
N SER A 41 -4.98 19.99 18.77
CA SER A 41 -3.84 19.70 17.90
C SER A 41 -4.22 19.67 16.41
N LEU A 42 -5.38 19.11 16.05
CA LEU A 42 -5.92 19.17 14.69
C LEU A 42 -6.21 20.60 14.23
N LEU A 43 -6.70 21.47 15.12
CA LEU A 43 -6.97 22.88 14.82
C LEU A 43 -5.70 23.76 14.87
N ALA A 44 -4.70 23.38 15.66
CA ALA A 44 -3.41 24.05 15.75
C ALA A 44 -2.47 23.71 14.58
N TYR A 45 -2.82 22.72 13.76
CA TYR A 45 -2.03 22.36 12.59
C TYR A 45 -1.98 23.51 11.59
N ARG A 46 -0.75 23.96 11.28
CA ARG A 46 -0.55 25.03 10.30
C ARG A 46 -1.02 24.54 8.92
N PRO A 47 -1.81 25.34 8.17
CA PRO A 47 -2.26 24.99 6.82
C PRO A 47 -1.09 24.67 5.88
N SER A 48 0.07 25.29 6.08
CA SER A 48 1.30 25.03 5.33
C SER A 48 1.83 23.61 5.53
N THR A 49 1.78 23.07 6.75
CA THR A 49 2.18 21.69 7.02
C THR A 49 1.21 20.70 6.39
N LEU A 50 -0.10 21.02 6.42
CA LEU A 50 -1.12 20.21 5.75
C LEU A 50 -0.91 20.20 4.21
N ALA A 51 -0.63 21.37 3.62
CA ALA A 51 -0.35 21.51 2.20
C ALA A 51 0.93 20.75 1.78
N LEU A 52 2.00 20.84 2.57
CA LEU A 52 3.22 20.05 2.34
C LEU A 52 2.95 18.54 2.44
N GLY A 53 2.18 18.10 3.44
CA GLY A 53 1.78 16.70 3.58
C GLY A 53 0.97 16.20 2.38
N LEU A 54 0.03 17.01 1.90
CA LEU A 54 -0.75 16.72 0.70
C LEU A 54 0.14 16.64 -0.55
N LEU A 55 1.10 17.56 -0.70
CA LEU A 55 2.03 17.59 -1.82
C LEU A 55 2.96 16.37 -1.80
N LEU A 56 3.49 15.99 -0.63
CA LEU A 56 4.26 14.75 -0.48
C LEU A 56 3.43 13.52 -0.81
N ALA A 57 2.17 13.47 -0.36
CA ALA A 57 1.26 12.38 -0.70
C ALA A 57 1.07 12.31 -2.22
N LEU A 58 0.73 13.42 -2.88
CA LEU A 58 0.60 13.49 -4.34
C LEU A 58 1.86 13.05 -5.07
N CYS A 59 3.04 13.50 -4.62
CA CYS A 59 4.32 13.05 -5.16
C CYS A 59 4.52 11.53 -5.00
N SER A 60 4.18 10.96 -3.84
CA SER A 60 4.23 9.51 -3.62
C SER A 60 3.32 8.76 -4.58
N TYR A 61 2.07 9.22 -4.75
CA TYR A 61 1.14 8.65 -5.72
C TYR A 61 1.64 8.78 -7.17
N LEU A 62 2.28 9.89 -7.53
CA LEU A 62 2.87 10.09 -8.86
C LEU A 62 4.06 9.15 -9.11
N VAL A 63 4.92 8.93 -8.12
CA VAL A 63 6.01 7.96 -8.19
C VAL A 63 5.46 6.54 -8.38
N PHE A 64 4.38 6.18 -7.69
CA PHE A 64 3.73 4.90 -7.92
C PHE A 64 3.10 4.78 -9.30
N ALA A 65 2.48 5.86 -9.81
CA ALA A 65 1.92 5.87 -11.15
C ALA A 65 3.01 5.77 -12.23
N SER A 66 4.21 6.29 -11.97
CA SER A 66 5.35 6.15 -12.89
C SER A 66 5.90 4.72 -12.95
N TYR A 67 5.73 3.91 -11.90
CA TYR A 67 6.02 2.48 -11.97
C TYR A 67 5.11 1.73 -12.94
N ASP A 68 3.82 2.07 -13.01
CA ASP A 68 2.91 1.48 -14.00
C ASP A 68 3.26 1.94 -15.43
N LEU A 69 3.83 3.14 -15.60
CA LEU A 69 4.39 3.61 -16.87
C LEU A 69 5.67 2.87 -17.28
N LEU A 70 6.52 2.52 -16.31
CA LEU A 70 7.68 1.64 -16.53
C LEU A 70 7.25 0.22 -16.87
N ALA A 71 6.24 -0.31 -16.17
CA ALA A 71 5.67 -1.62 -16.44
C ALA A 71 5.00 -1.66 -17.83
N ARG A 72 4.40 -0.55 -18.27
CA ARG A 72 3.93 -0.35 -19.65
C ARG A 72 5.06 -0.48 -20.66
N ALA A 73 6.18 0.20 -20.44
CA ALA A 73 7.34 0.13 -21.34
C ALA A 73 7.92 -1.29 -21.39
N TYR A 74 7.96 -1.97 -20.23
CA TYR A 74 8.45 -3.34 -20.11
C TYR A 74 7.54 -4.41 -20.74
N THR A 75 6.22 -4.22 -20.63
CA THR A 75 5.23 -5.17 -21.19
C THR A 75 4.88 -4.89 -22.66
N GLY A 76 5.31 -3.76 -23.22
CA GLY A 76 5.09 -3.41 -24.62
C GLY A 76 3.62 -3.16 -25.00
N HIS A 77 2.74 -3.01 -24.01
CA HIS A 77 1.30 -2.92 -24.28
C HIS A 77 0.91 -1.53 -24.85
N ARG A 78 -0.08 -1.48 -25.74
CA ARG A 78 -0.44 -0.28 -26.53
C ARG A 78 -1.33 0.74 -25.79
N LEU A 79 -1.68 0.48 -24.53
CA LEU A 79 -2.56 1.39 -23.77
C LEU A 79 -1.91 2.78 -23.60
N PRO A 80 -2.65 3.87 -23.86
CA PRO A 80 -2.11 5.21 -23.68
C PRO A 80 -1.85 5.52 -22.20
N ALA A 81 -0.75 6.24 -21.92
CA ALA A 81 -0.35 6.69 -20.59
C ALA A 81 -1.50 7.36 -19.81
N ARG A 82 -2.35 8.11 -20.52
CA ARG A 82 -3.51 8.82 -19.95
C ARG A 82 -4.57 7.90 -19.34
N GLN A 83 -4.66 6.65 -19.77
CA GLN A 83 -5.58 5.66 -19.19
C GLN A 83 -4.92 4.84 -18.06
N VAL A 84 -3.62 4.57 -18.19
CA VAL A 84 -2.82 3.83 -17.19
C VAL A 84 -2.68 4.63 -15.89
N LEU A 85 -2.36 5.93 -15.99
CA LEU A 85 -2.09 6.78 -14.82
C LEU A 85 -3.26 6.85 -13.80
N PRO A 86 -4.51 7.17 -14.21
CA PRO A 86 -5.63 7.22 -13.26
C PRO A 86 -6.01 5.82 -12.75
N VAL A 87 -5.87 4.76 -13.56
CA VAL A 87 -6.13 3.39 -13.12
C VAL A 87 -5.13 2.97 -12.04
N ALA A 88 -3.85 3.26 -12.24
CA ALA A 88 -2.79 3.00 -11.26
C ALA A 88 -3.04 3.78 -9.95
N PHE A 89 -3.40 5.06 -10.06
CA PHE A 89 -3.72 5.91 -8.92
C PHE A 89 -4.89 5.34 -8.10
N VAL A 90 -6.00 5.00 -8.76
CA VAL A 90 -7.18 4.44 -8.10
C VAL A 90 -6.86 3.08 -7.48
N CYS A 91 -6.15 2.19 -8.19
CA CYS A 91 -5.73 0.90 -7.64
C CYS A 91 -4.85 1.08 -6.40
N TYR A 92 -3.95 2.07 -6.39
CA TYR A 92 -3.08 2.33 -5.24
C TYR A 92 -3.85 2.94 -4.05
N ALA A 93 -4.76 3.88 -4.30
CA ALA A 93 -5.62 4.44 -3.27
C ALA A 93 -6.47 3.35 -2.59
N PHE A 94 -7.08 2.46 -3.39
CA PHE A 94 -7.84 1.35 -2.84
C PHE A 94 -6.95 0.30 -2.16
N ASN A 95 -5.73 0.06 -2.66
CA ASN A 95 -4.77 -0.86 -2.02
C ASN A 95 -4.45 -0.43 -0.59
N LEU A 96 -4.25 0.88 -0.37
CA LEU A 96 -3.98 1.47 0.94
C LEU A 96 -5.18 1.42 1.90
N ASN A 97 -6.41 1.50 1.38
CA ASN A 97 -7.62 1.60 2.22
C ASN A 97 -8.32 0.25 2.45
N PHE A 98 -8.37 -0.64 1.45
CA PHE A 98 -9.18 -1.87 1.44
C PHE A 98 -8.35 -3.14 1.36
N THR A 99 -7.05 -3.05 1.65
CA THR A 99 -6.10 -4.16 1.59
C THR A 99 -5.73 -4.59 0.16
N THR A 100 -4.58 -5.27 0.03
CA THR A 100 -3.99 -5.65 -1.25
C THR A 100 -4.89 -6.53 -2.12
N TRP A 101 -5.71 -7.39 -1.52
CA TRP A 101 -6.58 -8.31 -2.23
C TRP A 101 -7.71 -7.59 -3.00
N VAL A 102 -8.46 -6.73 -2.33
CA VAL A 102 -9.61 -6.05 -2.92
C VAL A 102 -9.16 -4.84 -3.73
N GLY A 103 -8.29 -4.00 -3.15
CA GLY A 103 -7.88 -2.76 -3.79
C GLY A 103 -6.74 -2.89 -4.80
N GLY A 104 -5.77 -3.77 -4.53
CA GLY A 104 -4.58 -3.93 -5.36
C GLY A 104 -4.73 -4.90 -6.52
N VAL A 105 -5.27 -6.10 -6.25
CA VAL A 105 -5.35 -7.19 -7.23
C VAL A 105 -6.69 -7.13 -7.97
N ALA A 106 -7.82 -7.24 -7.27
CA ALA A 106 -9.12 -7.35 -7.92
C ALA A 106 -9.48 -6.14 -8.80
N LEU A 107 -9.23 -4.92 -8.30
CA LEU A 107 -9.52 -3.69 -9.04
C LEU A 107 -8.63 -3.54 -10.28
N ARG A 108 -7.34 -3.86 -10.16
CA ARG A 108 -6.36 -3.80 -11.24
C ARG A 108 -6.70 -4.80 -12.35
N TYR A 109 -7.09 -6.02 -12.01
CA TYR A 109 -7.55 -7.03 -12.97
C TYR A 109 -8.85 -6.62 -13.67
N ARG A 110 -9.80 -6.04 -12.93
CA ARG A 110 -11.07 -5.60 -13.51
C ARG A 110 -10.93 -4.38 -14.42
N LEU A 111 -10.18 -3.37 -14.01
CA LEU A 111 -9.98 -2.15 -14.79
C LEU A 111 -9.13 -2.41 -16.03
N TYR A 112 -7.99 -3.11 -15.88
CA TYR A 112 -7.16 -3.44 -17.04
C TYR A 112 -7.79 -4.48 -17.96
N GLY A 113 -8.56 -5.45 -17.42
CA GLY A 113 -9.33 -6.38 -18.24
C GLY A 113 -10.39 -5.66 -19.10
N ARG A 114 -11.08 -4.64 -18.55
CA ARG A 114 -12.01 -3.79 -19.33
C ARG A 114 -11.31 -2.96 -20.41
N LEU A 115 -10.02 -2.67 -20.23
CA LEU A 115 -9.19 -1.96 -21.19
C LEU A 115 -8.55 -2.90 -22.23
N GLY A 116 -8.89 -4.19 -22.22
CA GLY A 116 -8.46 -5.17 -23.22
C GLY A 116 -7.07 -5.75 -22.96
N LEU A 117 -6.54 -5.65 -21.74
CA LEU A 117 -5.27 -6.30 -21.37
C LEU A 117 -5.46 -7.76 -20.99
N ASP A 118 -4.58 -8.62 -21.51
CA ASP A 118 -4.52 -10.01 -21.11
C ASP A 118 -4.09 -10.16 -19.64
N THR A 119 -4.68 -11.14 -18.98
CA THR A 119 -4.44 -11.50 -17.57
C THR A 119 -2.95 -11.72 -17.22
N PRO A 120 -2.12 -12.37 -18.06
CA PRO A 120 -0.69 -12.53 -17.80
C PRO A 120 0.05 -11.19 -17.81
N THR A 121 -0.36 -10.25 -18.64
CA THR A 121 0.24 -8.90 -18.72
C THR A 121 -0.07 -8.11 -17.45
N ILE A 122 -1.31 -8.16 -16.98
CA ILE A 122 -1.73 -7.54 -15.70
C ILE A 122 -0.92 -8.13 -14.53
N THR A 123 -0.71 -9.45 -14.54
CA THR A 123 0.10 -10.13 -13.52
C THR A 123 1.53 -9.61 -13.53
N ARG A 124 2.15 -9.49 -14.71
CA ARG A 124 3.52 -8.96 -14.86
C ARG A 124 3.64 -7.54 -14.34
N ILE A 125 2.67 -6.68 -14.65
CA ILE A 125 2.62 -5.30 -14.14
C ILE A 125 2.56 -5.30 -12.61
N LEU A 126 1.68 -6.12 -12.03
CA LEU A 126 1.52 -6.23 -10.59
C LEU A 126 2.79 -6.76 -9.89
N THR A 127 3.41 -7.81 -10.45
CA THR A 127 4.64 -8.38 -9.89
C THR A 127 5.79 -7.39 -9.98
N LEU A 128 5.91 -6.66 -11.09
CA LEU A 128 6.97 -5.68 -11.28
C LEU A 128 6.78 -4.51 -10.31
N GLY A 129 5.56 -3.99 -10.16
CA GLY A 129 5.25 -2.95 -9.17
C GLY A 129 5.55 -3.39 -7.73
N LEU A 130 5.22 -4.65 -7.37
CA LEU A 130 5.56 -5.20 -6.06
C LEU A 130 7.07 -5.30 -5.87
N LEU A 131 7.79 -5.87 -6.82
CA LEU A 131 9.24 -6.04 -6.75
C LEU A 131 9.96 -4.68 -6.66
N THR A 132 9.61 -3.72 -7.51
CA THR A 132 10.20 -2.38 -7.49
C THR A 132 9.94 -1.67 -6.16
N ASN A 133 8.74 -1.79 -5.61
CA ASN A 133 8.43 -1.20 -4.31
C ASN A 133 9.24 -1.83 -3.17
N TRP A 134 9.30 -3.16 -3.11
CA TRP A 134 10.09 -3.86 -2.09
C TRP A 134 11.59 -3.62 -2.23
N MET A 135 12.12 -3.59 -3.46
CA MET A 135 13.50 -3.20 -3.71
C MET A 135 13.79 -1.78 -3.24
N GLY A 136 12.87 -0.84 -3.47
CA GLY A 136 12.97 0.52 -2.97
C GLY A 136 13.07 0.58 -1.44
N TYR A 137 12.22 -0.17 -0.74
CA TYR A 137 12.28 -0.26 0.72
C TYR A 137 13.56 -0.93 1.23
N LEU A 138 13.99 -2.02 0.61
CA LEU A 138 15.21 -2.73 0.99
C LEU A 138 16.45 -1.86 0.77
N LEU A 139 16.51 -1.13 -0.35
CA LEU A 139 17.60 -0.23 -0.65
C LEU A 139 17.62 0.94 0.35
N LEU A 140 16.47 1.55 0.61
CA LEU A 140 16.36 2.66 1.55
C LEU A 140 16.71 2.23 2.98
N ALA A 141 16.19 1.09 3.45
CA ALA A 141 16.56 0.52 4.74
C ALA A 141 18.06 0.18 4.79
N GLY A 142 18.59 -0.46 3.75
CA GLY A 142 20.02 -0.79 3.65
C GLY A 142 20.92 0.44 3.71
N THR A 143 20.57 1.51 3.00
CA THR A 143 21.31 2.79 3.05
C THR A 143 21.24 3.43 4.43
N VAL A 144 20.05 3.46 5.06
CA VAL A 144 19.88 4.01 6.42
C VAL A 144 20.70 3.24 7.44
N PHE A 145 20.72 1.91 7.38
CA PHE A 145 21.54 1.08 8.24
C PHE A 145 23.04 1.23 7.97
N ALA A 146 23.45 1.30 6.70
CA ALA A 146 24.86 1.47 6.31
C ALA A 146 25.43 2.84 6.74
N LEU A 147 24.61 3.90 6.73
CA LEU A 147 25.00 5.25 7.15
C LEU A 147 25.05 5.42 8.67
N GLY A 148 24.67 4.42 9.46
CA GLY A 148 24.69 4.49 10.93
C GLY A 148 23.77 5.57 11.53
N LEU A 149 22.81 6.09 10.74
CA LEU A 149 21.87 7.13 11.16
C LEU A 149 20.87 6.64 12.22
N VAL A 150 20.73 5.32 12.35
CA VAL A 150 19.87 4.69 13.35
C VAL A 150 20.76 4.12 14.46
N LYS A 151 20.68 4.72 15.66
CA LYS A 151 21.15 4.05 16.88
C LYS A 151 20.23 2.85 17.11
N LEU A 152 20.75 1.66 16.82
CA LEU A 152 20.12 0.40 17.18
C LEU A 152 20.05 0.32 18.72
N PRO A 153 18.90 -0.03 19.32
CA PRO A 153 18.78 -0.25 20.76
C PRO A 153 19.57 -1.47 21.22
#